data_AF-A0A2M6ZKV2-F1
#
_entry.id   AF-A0A2M6ZKV2-F1
#
_cell.length_a   1.000
_cell.length_b   1.000
_cell.length_c   1.000
_cell.angle_alpha   90.00
_cell.angle_beta   90.00
_cell.angle_gamma   90.00
#
_symmetry.space_group_name_H-M   'P 1'
#
loop_
_entity.id
_entity.type
_entity.pdbx_description
1 polymer ?
#
loop_
_entity_poly.entity_id
_entity_poly.type
_entity_poly.pdbx_seq_one_letter_code
_entity_poly.pdbx_strand_id
1 'polypeptide(L)'
;MTSPMERRRFSRITVSLPVEYHTRLPDTDAPFQGQGVLRDISLGGTYFHVDPDTSFQPGQILSLTVFAPLPYLEDTDITHLQATGEVIRFDPPAPNRPQAGVALNFLGDLTFCTTPAQPMF
;
A
#
# COMPACT_ATOMS: atom_id res chain seq x y z
N MET A 1 -15.46 33.50 1.96
CA MET A 1 -15.61 32.03 2.03
C MET A 1 -14.26 31.43 1.68
N THR A 2 -13.46 31.05 2.67
CA THR A 2 -12.17 30.39 2.45
C THR A 2 -12.45 28.92 2.17
N SER A 3 -12.13 28.45 0.97
CA SER A 3 -12.04 27.02 0.68
C SER A 3 -11.12 26.38 1.74
N PRO A 4 -11.46 25.20 2.29
CA PRO A 4 -10.57 24.53 3.21
C PRO A 4 -9.22 24.32 2.52
N MET A 5 -8.14 24.87 3.09
CA MET A 5 -6.79 24.66 2.57
C MET A 5 -6.53 23.17 2.47
N GLU A 6 -6.17 22.70 1.27
CA GLU A 6 -5.71 21.34 1.03
C GLU A 6 -4.55 21.05 1.98
N ARG A 7 -4.73 20.14 2.94
CA ARG A 7 -3.69 19.78 3.92
C ARG A 7 -2.68 18.78 3.35
N ARG A 8 -2.98 18.16 2.22
CA ARG A 8 -2.14 17.11 1.63
C ARG A 8 -1.07 17.72 0.73
N ARG A 9 0.17 17.28 0.92
CA ARG A 9 1.31 17.71 0.10
C ARG A 9 1.22 17.17 -1.34
N PHE A 10 0.64 15.99 -1.53
CA PHE A 10 0.51 15.33 -2.82
C PHE A 10 -0.94 14.98 -3.10
N SER A 11 -1.37 15.18 -4.35
CA SER A 11 -2.65 14.70 -4.85
C SER A 11 -2.67 13.17 -4.88
N ARG A 12 -3.85 12.59 -4.66
CA ARG A 12 -4.08 11.15 -4.71
C ARG A 12 -4.73 10.78 -6.03
N ILE A 13 -4.24 9.71 -6.62
CA ILE A 13 -4.85 9.05 -7.77
C ILE A 13 -5.69 7.90 -7.24
N THR A 14 -6.99 7.92 -7.52
CA THR A 14 -7.90 6.82 -7.18
C THR A 14 -7.78 5.74 -8.24
N VAL A 15 -7.41 4.53 -7.83
CA VAL A 15 -7.24 3.36 -8.71
C VAL A 15 -7.63 2.10 -7.95
N SER A 16 -7.99 1.04 -8.67
CA SER A 16 -8.24 -0.28 -8.08
C SER A 16 -7.26 -1.28 -8.66
N LEU A 17 -6.17 -1.54 -7.93
CA LEU A 17 -5.09 -2.42 -8.37
C LEU A 17 -4.79 -3.46 -7.29
N PRO A 18 -4.40 -4.71 -7.65
CA PRO A 18 -3.89 -5.66 -6.68
C PRO A 18 -2.62 -5.13 -6.02
N VAL A 19 -2.49 -5.36 -4.72
CA VAL A 19 -1.25 -5.08 -3.98
C VAL A 19 -0.87 -6.31 -3.18
N GLU A 20 0.41 -6.63 -3.17
CA GLU A 20 1.02 -7.58 -2.28
C GLU A 20 1.88 -6.83 -1.27
N TYR A 21 1.88 -7.28 -0.02
CA TYR A 21 2.69 -6.68 1.04
C TYR A 21 3.45 -7.73 1.82
N HIS A 22 4.62 -7.33 2.30
CA HIS A 22 5.51 -8.11 3.14
C HIS A 22 5.85 -7.28 4.39
N THR A 23 5.79 -7.90 5.56
CA THR A 23 6.10 -7.26 6.85
C THR A 23 6.61 -8.29 7.85
N ARG A 24 6.88 -7.85 9.07
CA ARG A 24 7.13 -8.71 10.23
C ARG A 24 6.03 -8.51 11.26
N LEU A 25 5.59 -9.60 11.89
CA LEU A 25 4.60 -9.54 12.96
C LEU A 25 5.21 -8.85 14.19
N PRO A 26 4.56 -7.83 14.78
CA PRO A 26 5.14 -7.06 15.89
C PRO A 26 5.54 -7.91 17.11
N ASP A 27 4.78 -8.96 17.40
CA ASP A 27 4.99 -9.77 18.61
C ASP A 27 6.07 -10.86 18.45
N THR A 28 6.24 -11.40 17.23
CA THR A 28 7.08 -12.58 16.98
C THR A 28 8.26 -12.30 16.06
N ASP A 29 8.32 -11.12 15.45
CA ASP A 29 9.24 -10.75 14.37
C ASP A 29 9.20 -11.71 13.16
N ALA A 30 8.19 -12.59 13.10
CA ALA A 30 8.04 -13.58 12.05
C ALA A 30 7.65 -12.90 10.74
N PRO A 31 8.19 -13.36 9.60
CA PRO A 31 7.81 -12.85 8.30
C PRO A 31 6.33 -13.11 8.03
N PHE A 32 5.63 -12.10 7.55
CA PHE A 32 4.23 -12.17 7.16
C PHE A 32 4.03 -11.54 5.78
N GLN A 33 3.28 -12.23 4.94
CA GLN A 33 2.94 -11.81 3.59
C GLN A 33 1.44 -11.87 3.43
N GLY A 34 0.89 -10.90 2.70
CA GLY A 34 -0.51 -10.92 2.33
C GLY A 34 -0.80 -10.09 1.11
N GLN A 35 -2.09 -10.05 0.77
CA GLN A 35 -2.59 -9.36 -0.41
C GLN A 35 -3.71 -8.40 -0.04
N GLY A 36 -3.93 -7.44 -0.92
CA GLY A 36 -4.95 -6.42 -0.78
C GLY A 36 -5.33 -5.78 -2.10
N VAL A 37 -6.16 -4.75 -1.99
CA VAL A 37 -6.59 -3.95 -3.14
C VAL A 37 -6.31 -2.49 -2.87
N LEU A 38 -5.41 -1.92 -3.66
CA LEU A 38 -5.12 -0.49 -3.70
C LEU A 38 -6.40 0.29 -3.97
N ARG A 39 -6.58 1.41 -3.26
CA ARG A 39 -7.73 2.32 -3.45
C ARG A 39 -7.27 3.70 -3.90
N ASP A 40 -6.20 4.18 -3.29
CA ASP A 40 -5.54 5.40 -3.72
C ASP A 40 -4.02 5.36 -3.51
N ILE A 41 -3.31 6.09 -4.34
CA ILE A 41 -1.86 6.26 -4.26
C ILE A 41 -1.48 7.71 -4.56
N SER A 42 -0.44 8.19 -3.90
CA SER A 42 0.20 9.48 -4.13
C SER A 42 1.71 9.29 -4.10
N LEU A 43 2.49 10.33 -4.40
CA LEU A 43 3.95 10.28 -4.25
C LEU A 43 4.42 10.13 -2.79
N GLY A 44 3.56 10.42 -1.81
CA GLY A 44 3.93 10.34 -0.39
C GLY A 44 3.40 9.12 0.36
N GLY A 45 2.56 8.29 -0.28
CA GLY A 45 1.90 7.20 0.42
C GLY A 45 0.66 6.67 -0.30
N THR A 46 0.02 5.69 0.32
CA THR A 46 -1.10 4.95 -0.26
C THR A 46 -2.16 4.57 0.77
N TYR A 47 -3.36 4.30 0.30
CA TYR A 47 -4.40 3.61 1.04
C TYR A 47 -4.89 2.38 0.27
N PHE A 48 -4.94 1.24 0.94
CA PHE A 48 -5.40 -0.03 0.37
C PHE A 48 -6.24 -0.81 1.38
N HIS A 49 -7.02 -1.77 0.87
CA HIS A 49 -7.83 -2.66 1.68
C HIS A 49 -7.19 -4.04 1.77
N VAL A 50 -7.39 -4.71 2.91
CA VAL A 50 -6.93 -6.08 3.17
C VAL A 50 -8.07 -6.95 3.70
N ASP A 51 -7.79 -8.23 3.87
CA ASP A 51 -8.70 -9.18 4.51
C ASP A 51 -9.08 -8.70 5.94
N PRO A 52 -10.35 -8.79 6.35
CA PRO A 52 -10.79 -8.40 7.70
C PRO A 52 -10.03 -9.07 8.85
N ASP A 53 -9.48 -10.26 8.65
CA ASP A 53 -8.75 -10.98 9.69
C ASP A 53 -7.29 -10.49 9.85
N THR A 54 -6.86 -9.57 8.97
CA THR A 54 -5.54 -8.94 9.06
C THR A 54 -5.59 -7.72 9.97
N SER A 55 -4.53 -7.50 10.76
CA SER A 55 -4.35 -6.27 11.55
C SER A 55 -2.94 -5.72 11.43
N PHE A 56 -2.80 -4.40 11.57
CA PHE A 56 -1.52 -3.70 11.55
C PHE A 56 -1.46 -2.67 12.68
N GLN A 57 -0.26 -2.43 13.18
CA GLN A 57 0.00 -1.37 14.16
C GLN A 57 0.57 -0.12 13.48
N PRO A 58 0.22 1.09 13.94
CA PRO A 58 0.95 2.30 13.53
C PRO A 58 2.45 2.14 13.80
N GLY A 59 3.28 2.55 12.85
CA GLY A 59 4.73 2.39 12.90
C GLY A 59 5.26 1.11 12.24
N GLN A 60 4.38 0.15 11.92
CA GLN A 60 4.79 -1.08 11.26
C GLN A 60 5.24 -0.82 9.82
N ILE A 61 6.35 -1.44 9.41
CA ILE A 61 6.93 -1.27 8.07
C ILE A 61 6.42 -2.36 7.14
N LEU A 62 5.91 -1.94 5.98
CA LEU A 62 5.46 -2.82 4.90
C LEU A 62 6.28 -2.53 3.65
N SER A 63 6.76 -3.60 3.01
CA SER A 63 7.23 -3.54 1.62
C SER A 63 6.08 -3.92 0.71
N LEU A 64 5.76 -3.07 -0.27
CA LEU A 64 4.62 -3.23 -1.16
C LEU A 64 5.08 -3.52 -2.58
N THR A 65 4.29 -4.37 -3.27
CA THR A 65 4.29 -4.49 -4.73
C THR A 65 2.87 -4.25 -5.23
N VAL A 66 2.64 -3.17 -5.97
CA VAL A 66 1.38 -2.89 -6.66
C VAL A 66 1.47 -3.45 -8.06
N PHE A 67 0.51 -4.29 -8.44
CA PHE A 67 0.41 -4.87 -9.77
C PHE A 67 -0.41 -3.94 -10.65
N ALA A 68 0.23 -3.36 -11.66
CA ALA A 68 -0.39 -2.52 -12.67
C ALA A 68 -0.28 -3.24 -14.03
N PRO A 69 -1.11 -4.28 -14.28
CA PRO A 69 -1.07 -4.99 -15.55
C PRO A 69 -1.48 -4.01 -16.66
N LEU A 70 -0.51 -3.61 -17.48
CA LEU A 70 -0.70 -2.73 -18.62
C LEU A 70 -0.48 -3.58 -19.89
N PRO A 71 -1.55 -4.15 -20.49
CA PRO A 71 -1.44 -5.11 -21.59
C PRO A 71 -0.83 -4.54 -22.87
N TYR A 72 -0.54 -3.24 -22.93
CA TYR A 72 0.11 -2.56 -24.05
C TYR A 72 1.59 -2.29 -23.79
N LEU A 73 2.11 -2.71 -22.63
CA LEU A 73 3.51 -2.57 -22.23
C LEU A 73 4.20 -3.92 -22.10
N GLU A 74 3.72 -4.94 -22.82
CA GLU A 74 4.17 -6.35 -22.76
C GLU A 74 5.69 -6.53 -22.87
N ASP A 75 6.40 -5.57 -23.48
CA ASP A 75 7.87 -5.57 -23.65
C ASP A 75 8.63 -4.55 -22.76
N THR A 76 7.99 -3.92 -21.78
CA THR A 76 8.62 -2.90 -20.91
C THR A 76 8.50 -3.24 -19.43
N ASP A 77 9.61 -3.03 -18.72
CA ASP A 77 9.91 -3.42 -17.34
C ASP A 77 9.09 -2.71 -16.22
N ILE A 78 7.83 -2.33 -16.49
CA ILE A 78 7.05 -1.34 -15.71
C ILE A 78 5.66 -1.82 -15.27
N THR A 79 5.44 -3.14 -15.23
CA THR A 79 4.14 -3.73 -14.86
C THR A 79 3.85 -3.70 -13.37
N HIS A 80 4.81 -3.28 -12.55
CA HIS A 80 4.67 -3.20 -11.10
C HIS A 80 5.26 -1.91 -10.55
N LEU A 81 4.73 -1.49 -9.40
CA LEU A 81 5.29 -0.43 -8.58
C LEU A 81 5.72 -0.99 -7.22
N GLN A 82 6.86 -0.57 -6.72
CA GLN A 82 7.38 -0.92 -5.40
C GLN A 82 7.55 0.30 -4.53
N ALA A 83 7.24 0.13 -3.25
CA ALA A 83 7.53 1.11 -2.21
C ALA A 83 7.65 0.41 -0.85
N THR A 84 8.52 0.93 0.00
CA THR A 84 8.50 0.63 1.43
C THR A 84 7.79 1.77 2.15
N GLY A 85 6.88 1.43 3.05
CA GLY A 85 6.10 2.41 3.78
C GLY A 85 5.84 2.03 5.23
N GLU A 86 5.52 3.03 6.02
CA GLU A 86 5.15 2.92 7.44
C GLU A 86 3.64 3.10 7.60
N VAL A 87 3.01 2.24 8.39
CA VAL A 87 1.59 2.33 8.75
C VAL A 87 1.36 3.56 9.60
N ILE A 88 0.57 4.50 9.08
CA ILE A 88 0.15 5.70 9.81
C ILE A 88 -1.28 5.57 10.35
N ARG A 89 -2.08 4.68 9.76
CA ARG A 89 -3.46 4.42 10.19
C ARG A 89 -3.92 3.04 9.74
N PHE A 90 -4.56 2.32 10.65
CA PHE A 90 -5.32 1.12 10.37
C PHE A 90 -6.80 1.38 10.68
N ASP A 91 -7.66 1.12 9.70
CA ASP A 91 -9.11 1.28 9.79
C ASP A 91 -9.73 -0.14 9.86
N PRO A 92 -10.07 -0.66 11.05
CA PRO A 92 -10.60 -2.02 11.19
C PRO A 92 -11.95 -2.20 10.46
N PRO A 93 -12.34 -3.45 10.16
CA PRO A 93 -13.65 -3.74 9.59
C PRO A 93 -14.77 -3.17 10.47
N ALA A 94 -15.81 -2.64 9.84
CA ALA A 94 -17.00 -2.12 10.50
C ALA A 94 -18.26 -2.69 9.83
N PRO A 95 -19.44 -2.64 10.48
CA PRO A 95 -20.67 -3.18 9.90
C PRO A 95 -21.00 -2.69 8.48
N ASN A 96 -20.60 -1.46 8.15
CA ASN A 96 -20.80 -0.84 6.82
C ASN A 96 -19.53 -0.87 5.94
N ARG A 97 -18.45 -1.51 6.40
CA ARG A 97 -17.16 -1.62 5.70
C ARG A 97 -16.53 -2.98 6.07
N PRO A 98 -16.84 -4.05 5.33
CA PRO A 98 -16.37 -5.39 5.67
C PRO A 98 -14.85 -5.57 5.46
N GLN A 99 -14.21 -4.69 4.69
CA GLN A 99 -12.76 -4.72 4.46
C GLN A 99 -12.04 -3.82 5.46
N ALA A 100 -10.89 -4.28 5.97
CA ALA A 100 -9.99 -3.44 6.74
C ALA A 100 -9.20 -2.51 5.80
N GLY A 101 -8.89 -1.30 6.26
CA GLY A 101 -8.15 -0.29 5.53
C GLY A 101 -6.78 -0.01 6.12
N VAL A 102 -5.78 0.21 5.27
CA VAL A 102 -4.40 0.48 5.68
C VAL A 102 -3.92 1.73 4.96
N ALA A 103 -3.49 2.73 5.72
CA ALA A 103 -2.84 3.93 5.20
C ALA A 103 -1.34 3.88 5.49
N LEU A 104 -0.53 4.04 4.46
CA LEU A 104 0.93 4.09 4.54
C LEU A 104 1.46 5.46 4.11
N ASN A 105 2.52 5.92 4.77
CA ASN A 105 3.45 6.89 4.21
C ASN A 105 4.65 6.15 3.63
N PHE A 106 5.13 6.56 2.46
CA PHE A 106 6.34 5.99 1.89
C PHE A 106 7.58 6.51 2.62
N LEU A 107 8.50 5.59 2.92
CA LEU A 107 9.79 5.89 3.55
C LEU A 107 10.88 6.20 2.51
N GLY A 108 10.65 5.82 1.25
CA GLY A 108 11.50 6.12 0.12
C GLY A 108 10.67 6.38 -1.13
N ASP A 109 11.33 6.40 -2.28
CA ASP A 109 10.66 6.68 -3.55
C ASP A 109 9.83 5.48 -4.03
N LEU A 110 8.70 5.80 -4.68
CA LEU A 110 7.93 4.84 -5.45
C LEU A 110 8.69 4.53 -6.75
N THR A 111 8.97 3.26 -7.01
CA THR A 111 9.78 2.82 -8.15
C THR A 111 9.01 1.85 -9.03
N PHE A 112 9.31 1.82 -10.32
CA PHE A 112 8.80 0.78 -11.24
C PHE A 112 9.70 -0.45 -11.20
N CYS A 113 9.14 -1.65 -11.33
CA CYS A 113 9.94 -2.88 -11.35
C CYS A 113 9.34 -4.01 -12.22
N THR A 114 10.21 -4.97 -12.55
CA THR A 114 9.92 -6.18 -13.34
C THR A 114 9.44 -7.37 -12.51
N THR A 115 9.83 -7.41 -11.25
CA THR A 115 9.71 -8.59 -10.39
C THR A 115 9.15 -8.14 -9.04
N PRO A 116 8.22 -8.89 -8.42
CA PRO A 116 7.71 -8.56 -7.09
C PRO A 116 8.84 -8.39 -6.08
N ALA A 117 8.62 -7.53 -5.08
CA ALA A 117 9.64 -7.22 -4.10
C ALA A 117 10.06 -8.51 -3.38
N GLN A 118 11.35 -8.84 -3.45
CA GLN A 118 11.90 -9.84 -2.55
C GLN A 118 11.89 -9.26 -1.14
N PRO A 119 11.48 -10.04 -0.12
CA PRO A 119 11.51 -9.53 1.23
C PRO A 119 12.95 -9.18 1.62
N MET A 120 13.20 -7.89 1.86
CA MET A 120 14.45 -7.43 2.46
C MET A 120 14.34 -7.71 3.97
N PHE A 121 14.98 -8.78 4.41
CA PHE A 121 15.13 -9.15 5.82
C PHE A 121 16.52 -8.80 6.35
#